data_AF-A0A4R5UAK4-F1
#
_entry.id   AF-A0A4R5UAK4-F1
#
_cell.length_a   1.000
_cell.length_b   1.000
_cell.length_c   1.000
_cell.angle_alpha   90.00
_cell.angle_beta   90.00
_cell.angle_gamma   90.00
#
_symmetry.space_group_name_H-M   'P 1'
#
loop_
_entity.id
_entity.type
_entity.pdbx_description
1 polymer ?
#
loop_
_entity_poly.entity_id
_entity_poly.type
_entity_poly.pdbx_seq_one_letter_code
_entity_poly.pdbx_strand_id
1 'polypeptide(L)'
;METRINSARQAVETLKSLPVWLFLGFTCFFGLSLAYQPFRAVLEEHVIYVQMAATLCAIMASAKLLDSLWRVWTENRKARAVRDLHRLIDVYRPIYALFLTRRPSMAQAILYNTFFQRLAHARREFSNYAKWCARISNGWRALFDRGVSVSWTIQHRGGFPISQIVAIVAASPRDVTQELLNLVGWAESSRAEDPCYGFLTEGEIALFLHITQQHNVLSKRLD
;
A
#
# COMPACT_ATOMS: atom_id res chain seq x y z
N MET A 1 31.52 -13.12 43.64
CA MET A 1 31.42 -12.33 42.39
C MET A 1 30.05 -12.52 41.73
N GLU A 2 29.51 -13.73 41.70
CA GLU A 2 28.16 -14.06 41.20
C GLU A 2 27.01 -13.30 41.89
N THR A 3 27.10 -13.06 43.21
CA THR A 3 26.07 -12.36 43.98
C THR A 3 25.82 -10.92 43.50
N ARG A 4 26.87 -10.20 43.06
CA ARG A 4 26.76 -8.83 42.53
C ARG A 4 26.15 -8.76 41.13
N ILE A 5 26.34 -9.81 40.32
CA ILE A 5 25.78 -9.89 38.96
C ILE A 5 24.27 -10.15 39.04
N ASN A 6 23.84 -11.01 39.97
CA ASN A 6 22.43 -11.32 40.18
C ASN A 6 21.65 -10.11 40.71
N SER A 7 22.22 -9.35 41.68
CA SER A 7 21.59 -8.13 42.18
C SER A 7 21.47 -7.03 41.12
N ALA A 8 22.48 -6.89 40.26
CA ALA A 8 22.44 -5.91 39.16
C ALA A 8 21.38 -6.28 38.11
N ARG A 9 21.22 -7.57 37.78
CA ARG A 9 20.15 -8.03 36.88
C ARG A 9 18.76 -7.77 37.44
N GLN A 10 18.56 -8.07 38.72
CA GLN A 10 17.28 -7.83 39.39
C GLN A 10 16.93 -6.33 39.43
N ALA A 11 17.90 -5.46 39.68
CA ALA A 11 17.70 -4.00 39.62
C ALA A 11 17.35 -3.52 38.20
N VAL A 12 17.97 -4.10 37.17
CA VAL A 12 17.64 -3.79 35.77
C VAL A 12 16.23 -4.28 35.41
N GLU A 13 15.81 -5.43 35.91
CA GLU A 13 14.46 -5.96 35.69
C GLU A 13 13.40 -5.12 36.38
N THR A 14 13.64 -4.66 37.61
CA THR A 14 12.71 -3.76 38.30
C THR A 14 12.63 -2.40 37.61
N LEU A 15 13.75 -1.82 37.16
CA LEU A 15 13.77 -0.61 36.33
C LEU A 15 13.05 -0.81 34.99
N LYS A 16 13.09 -2.02 34.42
CA LYS A 16 12.31 -2.38 33.23
C LYS A 16 10.82 -2.52 33.52
N SER A 17 10.39 -2.92 34.71
CA SER A 17 8.96 -3.00 35.05
C SER A 17 8.32 -1.66 35.40
N LEU A 18 9.12 -0.64 35.74
CA LEU A 18 8.58 0.67 36.10
C LEU A 18 7.93 1.37 34.89
N PRO A 19 6.76 1.99 35.09
CA PRO A 19 6.07 2.71 34.03
C PRO A 19 6.78 4.01 33.67
N VAL A 20 6.68 4.39 32.39
CA VAL A 20 7.39 5.56 31.81
C VAL A 20 7.03 6.88 32.49
N TRP A 21 5.79 7.02 32.97
CA TRP A 21 5.33 8.23 33.66
C TRP A 21 6.08 8.50 34.96
N LEU A 22 6.61 7.48 35.65
CA LEU A 22 7.43 7.69 36.85
C LEU A 22 8.77 8.34 36.51
N PHE A 23 9.43 7.89 35.44
CA PHE A 23 10.69 8.51 35.00
C PHE A 23 10.47 9.95 34.52
N LEU A 24 9.37 10.20 33.80
CA LEU A 24 8.97 11.55 33.42
C LEU A 24 8.68 12.43 34.64
N GLY A 25 8.00 11.87 35.64
CA GLY A 25 7.76 12.53 36.94
C GLY A 25 9.05 12.90 37.65
N PHE A 26 10.02 11.97 37.75
CA PHE A 26 11.33 12.25 38.34
C PHE A 26 12.13 13.29 37.54
N THR A 27 12.14 13.21 36.20
CA THR A 27 12.80 14.24 35.38
C THR A 27 12.20 15.62 35.57
N CYS A 28 10.87 15.71 35.66
CA CYS A 28 10.18 16.97 35.88
C CYS A 28 10.46 17.50 37.29
N PHE A 29 10.41 16.63 38.31
CA PHE A 29 10.74 16.97 39.69
C PHE A 29 12.16 17.50 39.84
N PHE A 30 13.16 16.78 39.32
CA PHE A 30 14.55 17.22 39.38
C PHE A 30 14.81 18.47 38.54
N GLY A 31 14.20 18.57 37.35
CA GLY A 31 14.28 19.76 36.50
C GLY A 31 13.69 21.00 37.18
N LEU A 32 12.52 20.88 37.81
CA LEU A 32 11.89 21.96 38.56
C LEU A 32 12.70 22.35 39.81
N SER A 33 13.26 21.37 40.51
CA SER A 33 14.13 21.63 41.68
C SER A 33 15.39 22.42 41.33
N LEU A 34 15.92 22.24 40.12
CA LEU A 34 17.07 22.98 39.60
C LEU A 34 16.68 24.36 39.06
N ALA A 35 15.46 24.50 38.52
CA ALA A 35 14.94 25.77 38.00
C ALA A 35 14.55 26.76 39.11
N TYR A 36 14.15 26.26 40.29
CA TYR A 36 13.70 27.09 41.39
C TYR A 36 14.87 27.55 42.28
N GLN A 37 15.20 28.84 42.21
CA GLN A 37 16.35 29.43 42.90
C GLN A 37 16.50 29.14 44.40
N PRO A 38 15.46 29.21 45.25
CA PRO A 38 15.65 28.99 46.68
C PRO A 38 15.97 27.53 47.00
N PHE A 39 15.53 26.58 46.17
CA PHE A 39 15.92 25.17 46.32
C PHE A 39 17.38 24.94 45.92
N ARG A 40 17.85 25.63 44.88
CA ARG A 40 19.25 25.55 44.45
C ARG A 40 20.22 26.11 45.48
N ALA A 41 19.84 27.17 46.19
CA ALA A 41 20.65 27.78 47.26
C ALA A 41 20.83 26.85 48.47
N VAL A 42 19.83 26.02 48.80
CA VAL A 42 19.94 25.03 49.89
C VAL A 42 20.81 23.83 49.48
N LEU A 43 20.92 23.56 48.18
CA LEU A 43 21.60 22.39 47.64
C LEU A 43 23.05 22.63 47.23
N GLU A 44 23.67 23.78 47.49
CA GLU A 44 24.94 24.25 46.90
C GLU A 44 26.02 23.16 46.74
N GLU A 45 26.27 22.33 47.75
CA GLU A 45 27.27 21.23 47.69
C GLU A 45 26.82 19.99 46.89
N HIS A 46 25.51 19.79 46.71
CA HIS A 46 24.90 18.58 46.14
C HIS A 46 24.25 18.79 44.75
N VAL A 47 24.32 20.00 44.19
CA VAL A 47 23.71 20.34 42.89
C VAL A 47 24.19 19.40 41.77
N ILE A 48 25.46 19.02 41.78
CA ILE A 48 26.06 18.11 40.77
C ILE A 48 25.37 16.74 40.80
N TYR A 49 25.11 16.18 41.98
CA TYR A 49 24.43 14.89 42.11
C TYR A 49 22.99 14.94 41.60
N VAL A 50 22.29 16.05 41.85
CA VAL A 50 20.92 16.26 41.35
C VAL A 50 20.89 16.43 39.83
N GLN A 51 21.85 17.14 39.24
CA GLN A 51 21.99 17.23 37.79
C GLN A 51 22.30 15.87 37.15
N MET A 52 23.17 15.08 37.76
CA MET A 52 23.47 13.71 37.32
C MET A 52 22.23 12.80 37.43
N ALA A 53 21.47 12.90 38.52
CA ALA A 53 20.21 12.15 38.68
C ALA A 53 19.16 12.57 37.65
N ALA A 54 19.01 13.86 37.37
CA ALA A 54 18.08 14.40 36.39
C ALA A 54 18.41 13.91 34.96
N THR A 55 19.68 13.99 34.56
CA THR A 55 20.14 13.54 33.24
C THR A 55 19.99 12.04 33.09
N LEU A 56 20.33 11.25 34.12
CA LEU A 56 20.14 9.80 34.10
C LEU A 56 18.65 9.43 33.99
N CYS A 57 17.77 10.09 34.74
CA CYS A 57 16.32 9.88 34.62
C CYS A 57 15.81 10.24 33.21
N ALA A 58 16.34 11.30 32.59
CA ALA A 58 15.97 11.72 31.23
C ALA A 58 16.43 10.73 30.15
N ILE A 59 17.65 10.20 30.28
CA ILE A 59 18.17 9.15 29.42
C ILE A 59 17.31 7.88 29.57
N MET A 60 16.96 7.50 30.80
CA MET A 60 16.09 6.34 31.04
C MET A 60 14.67 6.52 30.49
N ALA A 61 14.06 7.70 30.68
CA ALA A 61 12.75 8.03 30.14
C ALA A 61 12.74 7.97 28.60
N SER A 62 13.74 8.58 27.95
CA SER A 62 13.84 8.58 26.49
C SER A 62 14.11 7.19 25.91
N ALA A 63 15.01 6.40 26.51
CA ALA A 63 15.23 5.01 26.12
C ALA A 63 13.95 4.16 26.24
N LYS A 64 13.17 4.36 27.31
CA LYS A 64 11.88 3.70 27.53
C LYS A 64 10.81 4.09 26.51
N LEU A 65 10.73 5.38 26.17
CA LEU A 65 9.82 5.86 25.13
C LEU A 65 10.18 5.25 23.78
N LEU A 66 11.46 5.24 23.42
CA LEU A 66 11.94 4.61 22.18
C LEU A 66 11.63 3.11 22.14
N ASP A 67 11.86 2.37 23.22
CA ASP A 67 11.48 0.94 23.30
C ASP A 67 9.97 0.74 23.13
N SER A 68 9.14 1.56 23.77
CA SER A 68 7.68 1.48 23.64
C SER A 68 7.20 1.78 22.21
N LEU A 69 7.74 2.84 21.58
CA LEU A 69 7.45 3.20 20.20
C LEU A 69 7.90 2.11 19.24
N TRP A 70 9.09 1.53 19.49
CA TRP A 70 9.62 0.43 18.72
C TRP A 70 8.73 -0.81 18.81
N ARG A 71 8.29 -1.19 20.02
CA ARG A 71 7.36 -2.31 20.22
C ARG A 71 6.06 -2.09 19.48
N VAL A 72 5.40 -0.96 19.68
CA VAL A 72 4.15 -0.60 18.97
C VAL A 72 4.37 -0.62 17.46
N TRP A 73 5.50 -0.11 16.97
CA TRP A 73 5.82 -0.15 15.55
C TRP A 73 6.00 -1.59 15.03
N THR A 74 6.73 -2.44 15.76
CA THR A 74 6.92 -3.84 15.39
C THR A 74 5.61 -4.64 15.46
N GLU A 75 4.78 -4.41 16.46
CA GLU A 75 3.46 -5.03 16.60
C GLU A 75 2.53 -4.62 15.46
N ASN A 76 2.48 -3.31 15.16
CA ASN A 76 1.73 -2.81 14.02
C ASN A 76 2.23 -3.38 12.69
N ARG A 77 3.55 -3.54 12.54
CA ARG A 77 4.14 -4.16 11.34
C ARG A 77 3.75 -5.64 11.22
N LYS A 78 3.80 -6.40 12.32
CA LYS A 78 3.34 -7.80 12.36
C LYS A 78 1.84 -7.90 12.05
N ALA A 79 1.02 -7.05 12.68
CA ALA A 79 -0.42 -7.02 12.44
C ALA A 79 -0.78 -6.62 11.00
N ARG A 80 0.03 -5.78 10.35
CA ARG A 80 -0.11 -5.48 8.91
C ARG A 80 0.27 -6.68 8.05
N ALA A 81 1.40 -7.33 8.34
CA ALA A 81 1.84 -8.52 7.60
C ALA A 81 0.81 -9.66 7.68
N VAL A 82 0.21 -9.90 8.84
CA VAL A 82 -0.85 -10.91 9.01
C VAL A 82 -2.09 -10.54 8.19
N ARG A 83 -2.50 -9.27 8.18
CA ARG A 83 -3.61 -8.80 7.35
C ARG A 83 -3.31 -8.96 5.86
N ASP A 84 -2.12 -8.58 5.42
CA ASP A 84 -1.69 -8.71 4.02
C ASP A 84 -1.62 -10.19 3.59
N LEU A 85 -1.22 -11.07 4.50
CA LEU A 85 -1.24 -12.53 4.30
C LEU A 85 -2.67 -13.06 4.10
N HIS A 86 -3.61 -12.70 4.98
CA HIS A 86 -5.02 -13.10 4.82
C HIS A 86 -5.60 -12.56 3.51
N ARG A 87 -5.33 -11.31 3.16
CA ARG A 87 -5.73 -10.75 1.86
C ARG A 87 -5.21 -11.56 0.69
N LEU A 88 -3.94 -11.96 0.73
CA LEU A 88 -3.36 -12.76 -0.33
C LEU A 88 -4.03 -14.14 -0.41
N ILE A 89 -4.19 -14.82 0.72
CA ILE A 89 -4.68 -16.21 0.75
C ILE A 89 -6.16 -16.28 0.44
N ASP A 90 -6.98 -15.42 1.05
CA ASP A 90 -8.43 -15.54 1.06
C ASP A 90 -9.09 -14.80 -0.12
N VAL A 91 -8.42 -13.78 -0.67
CA VAL A 91 -8.98 -12.95 -1.75
C VAL A 91 -8.15 -13.07 -3.03
N TYR A 92 -6.90 -12.61 -3.02
CA TYR A 92 -6.15 -12.43 -4.28
C TYR A 92 -5.69 -13.75 -4.90
N ARG A 93 -5.26 -14.74 -4.13
CA ARG A 93 -4.83 -16.06 -4.62
C ARG A 93 -5.96 -16.84 -5.29
N PRO A 94 -7.15 -17.03 -4.68
CA PRO A 94 -8.24 -17.74 -5.35
C PRO A 94 -8.72 -17.01 -6.59
N ILE A 95 -8.82 -15.67 -6.55
CA ILE A 95 -9.19 -14.89 -7.74
C ILE A 95 -8.14 -15.04 -8.84
N TYR A 96 -6.84 -14.94 -8.50
CA TYR A 96 -5.76 -15.11 -9.46
C TYR A 96 -5.75 -16.52 -10.08
N ALA A 97 -6.07 -17.55 -9.29
CA ALA A 97 -6.19 -18.92 -9.78
C ALA A 97 -7.28 -19.08 -10.86
N LEU A 98 -8.36 -18.29 -10.81
CA LEU A 98 -9.36 -18.27 -11.88
C LEU A 98 -8.73 -17.85 -13.22
N PHE A 99 -7.85 -16.85 -13.19
CA PHE A 99 -7.17 -16.36 -14.40
C PHE A 99 -6.08 -17.29 -14.92
N LEU A 100 -5.55 -18.20 -14.10
CA LEU A 100 -4.65 -19.25 -14.58
C LEU A 100 -5.36 -20.22 -15.54
N THR A 101 -6.63 -20.51 -15.25
CA THR A 101 -7.49 -21.35 -16.09
C THR A 101 -8.15 -20.56 -17.23
N ARG A 102 -8.49 -19.29 -17.01
CA ARG A 102 -9.13 -18.40 -17.98
C ARG A 102 -8.21 -17.22 -18.27
N ARG A 103 -7.22 -17.46 -19.13
CA ARG A 103 -6.21 -16.45 -19.44
C ARG A 103 -6.80 -15.34 -20.31
N PRO A 104 -6.81 -14.08 -19.85
CA PRO A 104 -7.05 -12.95 -20.74
C PRO A 104 -5.83 -12.82 -21.65
N SER A 105 -6.04 -13.04 -22.95
CA SER A 105 -5.05 -12.81 -23.99
C SER A 105 -5.28 -11.44 -24.60
N MET A 106 -4.25 -10.61 -24.56
CA MET A 106 -4.24 -9.34 -25.27
C MET A 106 -3.92 -9.61 -26.75
N ALA A 107 -4.86 -9.32 -27.63
CA ALA A 107 -4.64 -9.27 -29.06
C ALA A 107 -4.45 -7.80 -29.47
N GLN A 108 -3.21 -7.43 -29.77
CA GLN A 108 -2.90 -6.12 -30.33
C GLN A 108 -2.98 -6.21 -31.86
N ALA A 109 -3.91 -5.46 -32.45
CA ALA A 109 -3.99 -5.26 -33.88
C ALA A 109 -3.35 -3.91 -34.24
N ILE A 110 -2.30 -3.95 -35.04
CA ILE A 110 -1.74 -2.74 -35.65
C ILE A 110 -2.57 -2.47 -36.91
N LEU A 111 -3.49 -1.50 -36.86
CA LEU A 111 -4.37 -1.16 -37.98
C LEU A 111 -3.62 -0.58 -39.17
N TYR A 112 -2.55 0.19 -38.92
CA TYR A 112 -1.79 0.88 -39.95
C TYR A 112 -0.31 0.53 -39.87
N ASN A 113 0.02 -0.68 -40.33
CA ASN A 113 1.39 -1.17 -40.30
C ASN A 113 2.28 -0.42 -41.31
N THR A 114 1.74 -0.05 -42.47
CA THR A 114 2.48 0.63 -43.54
C THR A 114 2.28 2.15 -43.55
N PHE A 115 3.28 2.89 -44.03
CA PHE A 115 3.21 4.36 -44.14
C PHE A 115 2.08 4.83 -45.06
N PHE A 116 1.82 4.12 -46.17
CA PHE A 116 0.72 4.44 -47.08
C PHE A 116 -0.65 4.32 -46.44
N GLN A 117 -0.85 3.34 -45.56
CA GLN A 117 -2.10 3.20 -44.80
C GLN A 117 -2.26 4.35 -43.79
N ARG A 118 -1.18 4.79 -43.13
CA ARG A 118 -1.20 5.96 -42.22
C ARG A 118 -1.49 7.25 -42.98
N LEU A 119 -0.91 7.41 -44.17
CA LEU A 119 -1.17 8.55 -45.04
C LEU A 119 -2.64 8.56 -45.50
N ALA A 120 -3.19 7.41 -45.86
CA ALA A 120 -4.60 7.29 -46.24
C ALA A 120 -5.55 7.58 -45.06
N HIS A 121 -5.21 7.15 -43.84
CA HIS A 121 -5.94 7.47 -42.61
C HIS A 121 -5.87 8.96 -42.29
N ALA A 122 -4.66 9.54 -42.27
CA ALA A 122 -4.45 10.96 -42.06
C ALA A 122 -5.21 11.80 -43.09
N ARG A 123 -5.24 11.40 -44.37
CA ARG A 123 -5.98 12.11 -45.43
C ARG A 123 -7.49 12.15 -45.17
N ARG A 124 -8.09 11.09 -44.60
CA ARG A 124 -9.51 11.09 -44.18
C ARG A 124 -9.73 12.00 -42.96
N GLU A 125 -8.81 11.96 -42.02
CA GLU A 125 -8.85 12.82 -40.84
C GLU A 125 -8.70 14.31 -41.22
N PHE A 126 -7.88 14.60 -42.24
CA PHE A 126 -7.72 15.92 -42.83
C PHE A 126 -9.01 16.46 -43.48
N SER A 127 -9.93 15.60 -43.96
CA SER A 127 -11.19 16.06 -44.58
C SER A 127 -12.34 16.26 -43.58
N ASN A 128 -12.26 15.68 -42.38
CA ASN A 128 -13.40 15.61 -41.46
C ASN A 128 -13.52 16.82 -40.50
N TYR A 129 -12.49 17.65 -40.34
CA TYR A 129 -12.53 18.79 -39.40
C TYR A 129 -12.67 20.15 -40.11
N ALA A 130 -13.63 20.95 -39.64
CA ALA A 130 -13.90 22.30 -40.15
C ALA A 130 -12.82 23.34 -39.78
N LYS A 131 -12.12 23.17 -38.65
CA LYS A 131 -11.12 24.14 -38.15
C LYS A 131 -9.70 23.76 -38.61
N TRP A 132 -9.02 24.69 -39.29
CA TRP A 132 -7.71 24.46 -39.92
C TRP A 132 -6.61 24.01 -38.94
N CYS A 133 -6.51 24.62 -37.76
CA CYS A 133 -5.50 24.23 -36.76
C CYS A 133 -5.72 22.81 -36.20
N ALA A 134 -6.97 22.44 -35.92
CA ALA A 134 -7.33 21.08 -35.48
C ALA A 134 -7.07 20.06 -36.58
N ARG A 135 -7.35 20.44 -37.84
CA ARG A 135 -7.11 19.63 -39.03
C ARG A 135 -5.63 19.31 -39.25
N ILE A 136 -4.74 20.29 -39.11
CA ILE A 136 -3.28 20.07 -39.20
C ILE A 136 -2.79 19.24 -38.02
N SER A 137 -3.15 19.61 -36.79
CA SER A 137 -2.70 18.90 -35.58
C SER A 137 -3.13 17.43 -35.57
N ASN A 138 -4.41 17.16 -35.83
CA ASN A 138 -4.94 15.79 -35.85
C ASN A 138 -4.43 14.98 -37.05
N GLY A 139 -4.24 15.63 -38.21
CA GLY A 139 -3.67 14.97 -39.38
C GLY A 139 -2.20 14.58 -39.18
N TRP A 140 -1.40 15.42 -38.53
CA TRP A 140 -0.04 15.08 -38.11
C TRP A 140 -0.03 13.95 -37.09
N ARG A 141 -0.92 14.00 -36.09
CA ARG A 141 -1.06 12.93 -35.10
C ARG A 141 -1.41 11.59 -35.76
N ALA A 142 -2.34 11.59 -36.71
CA ALA A 142 -2.77 10.40 -37.46
C ALA A 142 -1.68 9.80 -38.38
N LEU A 143 -0.69 10.60 -38.81
CA LEU A 143 0.46 10.16 -39.61
C LEU A 143 1.46 9.33 -38.79
N PHE A 144 1.61 9.67 -37.50
CA PHE A 144 2.49 8.97 -36.57
C PHE A 144 1.78 7.94 -35.72
N ASP A 145 0.45 8.00 -35.63
CA ASP A 145 -0.35 6.98 -34.99
C ASP A 145 -0.35 5.69 -35.83
N ARG A 146 0.08 4.59 -35.22
CA ARG A 146 0.05 3.27 -35.86
C ARG A 146 -1.34 2.64 -35.80
N GLY A 147 -2.30 3.30 -35.15
CA GLY A 147 -3.64 2.78 -34.90
C GLY A 147 -3.52 1.46 -34.16
N VAL A 148 -2.88 1.49 -32.98
CA VAL A 148 -2.78 0.26 -32.16
C VAL A 148 -4.14 0.06 -31.51
N SER A 149 -4.94 -0.84 -32.09
CA SER A 149 -6.15 -1.31 -31.44
C SER A 149 -5.76 -2.45 -30.52
N VAL A 150 -5.94 -2.22 -29.24
CA VAL A 150 -5.78 -3.23 -28.21
C VAL A 150 -7.14 -3.85 -27.97
N SER A 151 -7.30 -5.11 -28.36
CA SER A 151 -8.48 -5.89 -27.99
C SER A 151 -8.05 -6.96 -26.99
N TRP A 152 -8.78 -7.09 -25.89
CA TRP A 152 -8.55 -8.16 -24.93
C TRP A 152 -9.63 -9.22 -25.11
N THR A 153 -9.21 -10.46 -25.30
CA THR A 153 -10.10 -11.61 -25.44
C THR A 153 -9.72 -12.65 -24.39
N ILE A 154 -10.68 -13.47 -23.99
CA ILE A 154 -10.39 -14.59 -23.08
C ILE A 154 -10.10 -15.81 -23.93
N GLN A 155 -8.92 -16.41 -23.74
CA GLN A 155 -8.41 -17.50 -24.54
C GLN A 155 -9.20 -18.82 -24.37
N HIS A 156 -10.10 -18.88 -23.40
CA HIS A 156 -11.02 -19.99 -23.14
C HIS A 156 -12.46 -19.48 -23.18
N ARG A 157 -13.36 -20.24 -23.85
CA ARG A 157 -14.78 -19.95 -24.11
C ARG A 157 -15.67 -19.68 -22.87
N GLY A 158 -15.11 -19.53 -21.67
CA GLY A 158 -15.82 -19.41 -20.40
C GLY A 158 -16.18 -18.00 -19.94
N GLY A 159 -15.93 -16.96 -20.74
CA GLY A 159 -16.21 -15.58 -20.36
C GLY A 159 -15.41 -15.09 -19.14
N PHE A 160 -15.54 -13.81 -18.80
CA PHE A 160 -14.85 -13.23 -17.65
C PHE A 160 -15.51 -13.75 -16.36
N PRO A 161 -14.75 -14.26 -15.38
CA PRO A 161 -15.32 -14.94 -14.20
C PRO A 161 -15.92 -13.98 -13.16
N ILE A 162 -16.65 -12.94 -13.57
CA ILE A 162 -17.08 -11.87 -12.66
C ILE A 162 -17.92 -12.37 -11.49
N SER A 163 -18.86 -13.30 -11.75
CA SER A 163 -19.71 -13.89 -10.71
C SER A 163 -18.91 -14.68 -9.66
N GLN A 164 -17.83 -15.34 -10.07
CA GLN A 164 -16.94 -16.07 -9.17
C GLN A 164 -16.08 -15.11 -8.35
N ILE A 165 -15.62 -14.01 -8.96
CA ILE A 165 -14.89 -12.95 -8.26
C ILE A 165 -15.78 -12.33 -7.18
N VAL A 166 -17.02 -11.99 -7.52
CA VAL A 166 -18.01 -11.44 -6.57
C VAL A 166 -18.26 -12.41 -5.42
N ALA A 167 -18.41 -13.71 -5.70
CA ALA A 167 -18.60 -14.72 -4.66
C ALA A 167 -17.40 -14.81 -3.69
N ILE A 168 -16.16 -14.75 -4.20
CA ILE A 168 -14.95 -14.76 -3.36
C ILE A 168 -14.87 -13.48 -2.51
N VAL A 169 -15.16 -12.33 -3.13
CA VAL A 169 -15.18 -11.03 -2.43
C VAL A 169 -16.24 -10.99 -1.33
N ALA A 170 -17.43 -11.54 -1.59
CA ALA A 170 -18.51 -11.62 -0.62
C ALA A 170 -18.21 -12.59 0.54
N ALA A 171 -17.41 -13.63 0.31
CA ALA A 171 -17.01 -14.59 1.34
C ALA A 171 -16.03 -14.02 2.37
N SER A 172 -15.21 -13.02 1.97
CA SER A 172 -14.13 -12.47 2.81
C SER A 172 -14.20 -10.94 2.96
N PRO A 173 -15.32 -10.37 3.48
CA PRO A 173 -15.55 -8.92 3.47
C PRO A 173 -14.56 -8.12 4.34
N ARG A 174 -13.91 -8.77 5.32
CA ARG A 174 -12.95 -8.11 6.22
C ARG A 174 -11.61 -7.82 5.55
N ASP A 175 -11.24 -8.63 4.55
CA ASP A 175 -9.94 -8.58 3.90
C ASP A 175 -9.99 -7.81 2.58
N VAL A 176 -11.17 -7.65 2.01
CA VAL A 176 -11.39 -6.91 0.77
C VAL A 176 -11.15 -5.41 0.97
N THR A 177 -10.42 -4.80 0.03
CA THR A 177 -10.20 -3.34 -0.01
C THR A 177 -11.35 -2.63 -0.71
N GLN A 178 -11.63 -1.38 -0.31
CA GLN A 178 -12.64 -0.54 -0.97
C GLN A 178 -12.37 -0.38 -2.47
N GLU A 179 -11.09 -0.28 -2.84
CA GLU A 179 -10.66 -0.21 -4.25
C GLU A 179 -11.11 -1.44 -5.04
N LEU A 180 -10.91 -2.64 -4.49
CA LEU A 180 -11.35 -3.88 -5.12
C LEU A 180 -12.88 -3.93 -5.27
N LEU A 181 -13.64 -3.51 -4.25
CA LEU A 181 -15.11 -3.44 -4.34
C LEU A 181 -15.57 -2.50 -5.46
N ASN A 182 -14.98 -1.31 -5.53
CA ASN A 182 -15.31 -0.33 -6.57
C ASN A 182 -14.99 -0.87 -7.97
N LEU A 183 -13.85 -1.55 -8.14
CA LEU A 183 -13.46 -2.15 -9.41
C LEU A 183 -14.37 -3.32 -9.81
N VAL A 184 -14.81 -4.14 -8.85
CA VAL A 184 -15.77 -5.22 -9.11
C VAL A 184 -17.11 -4.63 -9.55
N GLY A 185 -17.65 -3.64 -8.84
CA GLY A 185 -18.90 -2.99 -9.21
C GLY A 185 -18.81 -2.25 -10.56
N TRP A 186 -17.66 -1.64 -10.86
CA TRP A 186 -17.43 -1.03 -12.17
C TRP A 186 -17.38 -2.07 -13.28
N ALA A 187 -16.67 -3.18 -13.08
CA ALA A 187 -16.63 -4.28 -14.05
C ALA A 187 -18.02 -4.88 -14.31
N GLU A 188 -18.86 -5.04 -13.28
CA GLU A 188 -20.25 -5.51 -13.43
C GLU A 188 -21.08 -4.53 -14.24
N SER A 189 -20.97 -3.23 -13.92
CA SER A 189 -21.69 -2.17 -14.62
C SER A 189 -21.27 -2.09 -16.09
N SER A 190 -19.96 -2.12 -16.38
CA SER A 190 -19.45 -2.12 -17.76
C SER A 190 -19.90 -3.34 -18.54
N ARG A 191 -19.99 -4.52 -17.92
CA ARG A 191 -20.49 -5.73 -18.57
C ARG A 191 -22.00 -5.69 -18.82
N ALA A 192 -22.77 -5.02 -17.96
CA ALA A 192 -24.19 -4.80 -18.18
C ALA A 192 -24.44 -3.84 -19.37
N GLU A 193 -23.58 -2.85 -19.54
CA GLU A 193 -23.64 -1.88 -20.66
C GLU A 193 -23.21 -2.50 -22.00
N ASP A 194 -22.17 -3.34 -22.00
CA ASP A 194 -21.69 -4.05 -23.19
C ASP A 194 -21.77 -5.59 -23.02
N PRO A 195 -22.91 -6.21 -23.38
CA PRO A 195 -23.12 -7.65 -23.27
C PRO A 195 -22.34 -8.45 -24.32
N CYS A 196 -21.47 -7.84 -25.12
CA CYS A 196 -20.66 -8.56 -26.10
C CYS A 196 -19.62 -9.45 -25.41
N TYR A 197 -19.92 -10.75 -25.31
CA TYR A 197 -19.07 -11.75 -24.62
C TYR A 197 -17.74 -12.08 -25.35
N GLY A 198 -17.51 -11.51 -26.53
CA GLY A 198 -16.29 -11.76 -27.32
C GLY A 198 -15.05 -11.03 -26.79
N PHE A 199 -15.24 -9.89 -26.13
CA PHE A 199 -14.16 -9.01 -25.68
C PHE A 199 -14.33 -8.64 -24.21
N LEU A 200 -13.21 -8.33 -23.55
CA LEU A 200 -13.23 -7.76 -22.20
C LEU A 200 -13.63 -6.29 -22.27
N THR A 201 -14.44 -5.87 -21.31
CA THR A 201 -14.76 -4.45 -21.13
C THR A 201 -13.62 -3.73 -20.42
N GLU A 202 -13.57 -2.40 -20.48
CA GLU A 202 -12.55 -1.61 -19.80
C GLU A 202 -12.53 -1.87 -18.29
N GLY A 203 -13.71 -2.02 -17.66
CA GLY A 203 -13.84 -2.35 -16.24
C GLY A 203 -13.24 -3.72 -15.90
N GLU A 204 -13.47 -4.73 -16.73
CA GLU A 204 -12.89 -6.07 -16.53
C GLU A 204 -11.37 -6.09 -16.72
N ILE A 205 -10.86 -5.32 -17.69
CA ILE A 205 -9.41 -5.17 -17.91
C ILE A 205 -8.77 -4.52 -16.68
N ALA A 206 -9.36 -3.42 -16.19
CA ALA A 206 -8.84 -2.72 -15.02
C ALA A 206 -8.87 -3.60 -13.77
N LEU A 207 -9.95 -4.35 -13.56
CA LEU A 207 -10.07 -5.32 -12.48
C LEU A 207 -8.98 -6.40 -12.57
N PHE A 208 -8.78 -7.00 -13.75
CA PHE A 208 -7.74 -7.99 -13.97
C PHE A 208 -6.33 -7.45 -13.70
N LEU A 209 -6.02 -6.24 -14.19
CA LEU A 209 -4.73 -5.59 -13.98
C LEU A 209 -4.49 -5.32 -12.49
N HIS A 210 -5.49 -4.78 -11.78
CA HIS A 210 -5.40 -4.54 -10.35
C HIS A 210 -5.15 -5.85 -9.58
N ILE A 211 -5.92 -6.91 -9.86
CA ILE A 211 -5.75 -8.21 -9.19
C ILE A 211 -4.36 -8.77 -9.43
N THR A 212 -3.88 -8.77 -10.68
CA THR A 212 -2.56 -9.30 -11.04
C THR A 212 -1.45 -8.50 -10.36
N GLN A 213 -1.58 -7.18 -10.32
CA GLN A 213 -0.62 -6.31 -9.66
C GLN A 213 -0.60 -6.55 -8.14
N GLN A 214 -1.76 -6.56 -7.48
CA GLN A 214 -1.84 -6.77 -6.03
C GLN A 214 -1.38 -8.17 -5.63
N HIS A 215 -1.72 -9.21 -6.41
CA HIS A 215 -1.20 -10.55 -6.19
C HIS A 215 0.33 -10.56 -6.22
N ASN A 216 0.96 -9.97 -7.24
CA ASN A 216 2.41 -9.89 -7.37
C ASN A 216 3.08 -9.05 -6.27
N VAL A 217 2.44 -7.96 -5.84
CA VAL A 217 2.97 -7.11 -4.75
C VAL A 217 2.92 -7.85 -3.42
N LEU A 218 1.81 -8.52 -3.13
CA LEU A 218 1.63 -9.27 -1.89
C LEU A 218 2.48 -10.53 -1.84
N SER A 219 2.60 -11.27 -2.95
CA SER A 219 3.44 -12.47 -3.02
C SER A 219 4.92 -12.13 -2.77
N LYS A 220 5.45 -11.11 -3.45
CA LYS A 220 6.85 -10.66 -3.30
C LYS A 220 7.20 -10.12 -1.92
N ARG A 221 6.20 -9.70 -1.13
CA ARG A 221 6.41 -9.23 0.24
C ARG A 221 6.47 -10.37 1.26
N LEU A 222 6.00 -11.55 0.87
CA LEU A 222 5.86 -12.73 1.72
C LEU A 222 6.86 -13.84 1.39
N ASP A 223 7.45 -13.81 0.18
CA ASP A 223 8.66 -14.57 -0.21
C ASP A 223 9.92 -13.99 0.45
#